data_AF-A0A1E5V4L9-F1
#
_entry.id   AF-A0A1E5V4L9-F1
#
_cell.length_a   1.000
_cell.length_b   1.000
_cell.length_c   1.000
_cell.angle_alpha   90.00
_cell.angle_beta   90.00
_cell.angle_gamma   90.00
#
_symmetry.space_group_name_H-M   'P 1'
#
loop_
_entity.id
_entity.type
_entity.pdbx_description
1 polymer ?
#
loop_
_entity_poly.entity_id
_entity_poly.type
_entity_poly.pdbx_seq_one_letter_code
_entity_poly.pdbx_strand_id
1 'polypeptide(L)'
;MTIAETLYVEILHENEESIELNMELLNAQAGTSGLFSRLKSFHLYQSIGHTNEMQFIEFLMSKATVLQEIEISVHDKSSKSMEVVSDELFQYKKASPQAKVIVKRYVSFIVDCTYLDH
;
A
#
# COMPACT_ATOMS: atom_id res chain seq x y z
N MET A 1 -9.84 -12.32 -18.94
CA MET A 1 -9.49 -11.60 -17.69
C MET A 1 -8.21 -10.82 -17.94
N THR A 2 -8.28 -9.51 -18.02
CA THR A 2 -7.11 -8.65 -18.28
C THR A 2 -6.39 -8.44 -16.95
N ILE A 3 -5.21 -9.04 -16.78
CA ILE A 3 -4.40 -8.83 -15.58
C ILE A 3 -3.82 -7.42 -15.65
N ALA A 4 -4.04 -6.62 -14.62
CA ALA A 4 -3.57 -5.23 -14.57
C ALA A 4 -2.04 -5.17 -14.48
N GLU A 5 -1.43 -4.29 -15.28
CA GLU A 5 0.00 -3.98 -15.18
C GLU A 5 0.29 -2.90 -14.13
N THR A 6 -0.72 -2.12 -13.77
CA THR A 6 -0.66 -1.09 -12.74
C THR A 6 -1.85 -1.20 -11.80
N LEU A 7 -1.60 -1.17 -10.49
CA LEU A 7 -2.62 -1.18 -9.45
C LEU A 7 -2.54 0.13 -8.65
N TYR A 8 -3.65 0.84 -8.57
CA TYR A 8 -3.83 2.02 -7.73
C TYR A 8 -4.80 1.69 -6.60
N VAL A 9 -4.40 1.98 -5.37
CA VAL A 9 -5.22 1.83 -4.17
C VAL A 9 -5.19 3.15 -3.43
N GLU A 10 -6.37 3.68 -3.11
CA GLU A 10 -6.53 4.86 -2.27
C GLU A 10 -7.22 4.44 -0.98
N ILE A 11 -6.62 4.78 0.16
CA ILE A 11 -7.21 4.46 1.47
C ILE A 11 -8.08 5.62 1.93
N LEU A 12 -9.35 5.32 2.21
CA LEU A 12 -10.29 6.25 2.80
C LEU A 12 -10.44 5.93 4.29
N HIS A 13 -10.09 6.89 5.14
CA HIS A 13 -10.14 6.74 6.60
C HIS A 13 -11.52 7.16 7.12
N GLU A 14 -12.55 6.37 6.81
CA GLU A 14 -13.93 6.74 7.15
C GLU A 14 -14.38 6.26 8.55
N ASN A 15 -13.69 5.32 9.21
CA ASN A 15 -13.83 4.94 10.63
C ASN A 15 -12.71 3.97 11.08
N GLU A 16 -12.34 3.97 12.37
CA GLU A 16 -11.30 3.11 12.99
C GLU A 16 -11.66 1.61 13.08
N GLU A 17 -12.37 1.04 12.11
CA GLU A 17 -12.51 -0.41 12.07
C GLU A 17 -11.21 -1.02 11.55
N SER A 18 -10.45 -1.65 12.46
CA SER A 18 -9.27 -2.42 12.11
C SER A 18 -9.70 -3.66 11.32
N ILE A 19 -9.87 -3.51 10.01
CA ILE A 19 -10.12 -4.63 9.11
C ILE A 19 -8.87 -5.52 9.13
N GLU A 20 -8.97 -6.67 9.78
CA GLU A 20 -7.93 -7.70 9.72
C GLU A 20 -7.92 -8.34 8.33
N LEU A 21 -6.75 -8.39 7.70
CA LEU A 21 -6.62 -9.04 6.41
C LEU A 21 -6.63 -10.56 6.58
N ASN A 22 -7.57 -11.22 5.90
CA ASN A 22 -7.58 -12.66 5.82
C ASN A 22 -6.48 -13.16 4.85
N MET A 23 -5.28 -13.36 5.40
CA MET A 23 -4.11 -13.82 4.66
C MET A 23 -4.28 -15.25 4.12
N GLU A 24 -5.09 -16.10 4.76
CA GLU A 24 -5.36 -17.47 4.27
C GLU A 24 -6.13 -17.44 2.95
N LEU A 25 -7.16 -16.59 2.87
CA LEU A 25 -7.94 -16.40 1.65
C LEU A 25 -7.08 -15.80 0.52
N LEU A 26 -6.27 -14.79 0.83
CA LEU A 26 -5.35 -14.19 -0.14
C LEU A 26 -4.31 -15.20 -0.65
N ASN A 27 -3.72 -16.00 0.24
CA ASN A 27 -2.77 -17.02 -0.14
C ASN A 27 -3.40 -18.14 -0.98
N ALA A 28 -4.62 -18.56 -0.66
CA ALA A 28 -5.37 -19.54 -1.44
C ALA A 28 -5.65 -19.04 -2.86
N GLN A 29 -6.00 -17.76 -3.03
CA GLN A 29 -6.24 -17.14 -4.33
C GLN A 29 -4.94 -16.90 -5.13
N ALA A 30 -3.85 -16.53 -4.45
CA ALA A 30 -2.53 -16.33 -5.06
C ALA A 30 -1.75 -17.62 -5.37
N GLY A 31 -2.28 -18.79 -5.01
CA GLY A 31 -1.79 -20.09 -5.47
C GLY A 31 -1.99 -20.32 -6.97
N THR A 32 -2.80 -19.48 -7.63
CA THR A 32 -2.85 -19.39 -9.08
C THR A 32 -1.92 -18.27 -9.54
N SER A 33 -1.08 -18.54 -10.52
CA SER A 33 -0.09 -17.68 -11.15
C SER A 33 -0.64 -16.39 -11.81
N GLY A 34 -1.76 -15.84 -11.35
CA GLY A 34 -2.58 -14.90 -12.09
C GLY A 34 -2.74 -13.50 -11.50
N LEU A 35 -2.87 -13.34 -10.17
CA LEU A 35 -3.38 -12.07 -9.64
C LEU A 35 -2.39 -10.91 -9.86
N PHE A 36 -1.09 -11.13 -9.59
CA PHE A 36 -0.04 -10.12 -9.70
C PHE A 36 1.08 -10.49 -10.67
N SER A 37 0.92 -11.54 -11.47
CA SER A 37 2.00 -12.04 -12.34
C SER A 37 2.39 -11.10 -13.47
N ARG A 38 1.56 -10.11 -13.78
CA ARG A 38 1.84 -9.05 -14.75
C ARG A 38 1.95 -7.66 -14.13
N LEU A 39 1.85 -7.55 -12.81
CA LEU A 39 1.88 -6.28 -12.12
C LEU A 39 3.29 -5.69 -12.15
N LYS A 40 3.44 -4.54 -12.82
CA LYS A 40 4.69 -3.79 -12.97
C LYS A 40 4.76 -2.62 -11.98
N SER A 41 3.63 -1.97 -11.70
CA SER A 41 3.59 -0.79 -10.83
C SER A 41 2.47 -0.89 -9.81
N PHE A 42 2.78 -0.55 -8.56
CA PHE A 42 1.80 -0.46 -7.48
C PHE A 42 1.88 0.90 -6.82
N HIS A 43 0.73 1.56 -6.67
CA HIS A 43 0.61 2.87 -6.04
C HIS A 43 -0.42 2.79 -4.91
N LEU A 44 0.03 3.10 -3.69
CA LEU A 44 -0.84 3.22 -2.51
C LEU A 44 -0.88 4.67 -2.06
N TYR A 45 -2.08 5.25 -2.08
CA TYR A 45 -2.31 6.62 -1.66
C TYR A 45 -2.91 6.71 -0.27
N GLN A 46 -2.53 7.77 0.45
CA GLN A 46 -3.04 8.13 1.77
C GLN A 46 -2.85 7.05 2.85
N SER A 47 -1.77 6.27 2.79
CA SER A 47 -1.46 5.25 3.81
C SER A 47 -1.20 5.90 5.18
N ILE A 48 -1.81 5.36 6.25
CA ILE A 48 -1.52 5.77 7.64
C ILE A 48 -0.64 4.75 8.37
N GLY A 49 -0.15 3.74 7.65
CA GLY A 49 0.78 2.74 8.15
C GLY A 49 0.14 1.67 9.02
N HIS A 50 -1.17 1.45 8.86
CA HIS A 50 -1.89 0.41 9.58
C HIS A 50 -1.35 -0.98 9.26
N THR A 51 -1.48 -1.90 10.22
CA THR A 51 -0.97 -3.28 10.08
C THR A 51 -1.53 -3.97 8.83
N ASN A 52 -2.80 -3.75 8.51
CA ASN A 52 -3.41 -4.32 7.31
C ASN A 52 -2.81 -3.75 6.01
N GLU A 53 -2.63 -2.43 5.89
CA GLU A 53 -1.95 -1.81 4.75
C GLU A 53 -0.57 -2.43 4.53
N MET A 54 0.21 -2.54 5.61
CA MET A 54 1.56 -3.10 5.58
C MET A 54 1.58 -4.59 5.20
N GLN A 55 0.68 -5.39 5.77
CA GLN A 55 0.50 -6.81 5.42
C GLN A 55 0.10 -7.00 3.96
N PHE A 56 -0.77 -6.14 3.42
CA PHE A 56 -1.16 -6.18 2.01
C PHE A 56 0.04 -5.87 1.09
N ILE A 57 0.83 -4.85 1.45
CA ILE A 57 2.04 -4.50 0.70
C ILE A 57 3.05 -5.65 0.71
N GLU A 58 3.33 -6.23 1.87
CA GLU A 58 4.22 -7.38 2.00
C GLU A 58 3.73 -8.57 1.16
N PHE A 59 2.44 -8.89 1.24
CA PHE A 59 1.82 -9.93 0.45
C PHE A 59 2.03 -9.68 -1.06
N LEU A 60 1.71 -8.48 -1.54
CA LEU A 60 1.86 -8.11 -2.95
C LEU A 60 3.32 -8.22 -3.39
N MET A 61 4.27 -7.71 -2.60
CA MET A 61 5.72 -7.79 -2.87
C MET A 61 6.21 -9.23 -2.94
N SER A 62 5.64 -10.13 -2.14
CA SER A 62 6.01 -11.55 -2.13
C SER A 62 5.50 -12.33 -3.35
N LYS A 63 4.53 -11.78 -4.10
CA LYS A 63 3.87 -12.46 -5.23
C LYS A 63 4.11 -11.81 -6.59
N ALA A 64 4.35 -10.50 -6.65
CA ALA A 64 4.51 -9.75 -7.91
C ALA A 64 5.92 -9.93 -8.47
N THR A 65 6.12 -10.98 -9.28
CA THR A 65 7.43 -11.38 -9.82
C THR A 65 8.02 -10.44 -10.86
N VAL A 66 7.19 -9.63 -11.51
CA VAL A 66 7.61 -8.67 -12.55
C VAL A 66 7.50 -7.20 -12.10
N LEU A 67 7.32 -6.99 -10.80
CA LEU A 67 7.18 -5.65 -10.22
C LEU A 67 8.43 -4.81 -10.47
N GLN A 68 8.24 -3.60 -10.93
CA GLN A 68 9.31 -2.65 -11.26
C GLN A 68 9.30 -1.47 -10.30
N GLU A 69 8.11 -1.05 -9.85
CA GLU A 69 7.96 0.11 -8.99
C GLU A 69 6.85 -0.08 -7.96
N ILE A 70 7.13 0.40 -6.75
CA ILE A 70 6.17 0.63 -5.68
C ILE A 70 6.28 2.08 -5.28
N GLU A 71 5.14 2.77 -5.28
CA GLU A 71 5.01 4.11 -4.73
C GLU A 71 3.99 4.11 -3.59
N ILE A 72 4.40 4.60 -2.43
CA ILE A 72 3.52 4.73 -1.27
C ILE A 72 3.54 6.17 -0.81
N SER A 73 2.36 6.80 -0.74
CA SER A 73 2.20 8.12 -0.14
C SER A 73 1.69 7.97 1.29
N VAL A 74 2.51 8.37 2.26
CA VAL A 74 2.22 8.33 3.69
C VAL A 74 1.48 9.60 4.09
N HIS A 75 0.27 9.46 4.61
CA HIS A 75 -0.58 10.55 5.08
C HIS A 75 0.08 11.29 6.25
N ASP A 76 -0.11 12.61 6.35
CA ASP A 76 0.49 13.45 7.40
C ASP A 76 0.08 13.05 8.83
N LYS A 77 -1.14 12.53 8.99
CA LYS A 77 -1.68 11.92 10.22
C LYS A 77 -1.19 10.48 10.49
N SER A 78 -0.32 9.92 9.66
CA SER A 78 0.25 8.58 9.88
C SER A 78 0.96 8.49 11.23
N SER A 79 0.80 7.36 11.93
CA SER A 79 1.55 7.05 13.15
C SER A 79 3.01 6.68 12.87
N LYS A 80 3.32 6.26 11.64
CA LYS A 80 4.67 5.94 11.18
C LYS A 80 5.25 7.08 10.35
N SER A 81 6.53 7.39 10.58
CA SER A 81 7.26 8.32 9.70
C SER A 81 7.55 7.68 8.34
N MET A 82 7.89 8.52 7.36
CA MET A 82 8.25 8.06 6.02
C MET A 82 9.47 7.13 6.04
N GLU A 83 10.44 7.42 6.91
CA GLU A 83 11.65 6.62 7.11
C GLU A 83 11.32 5.25 7.69
N VAL A 84 10.44 5.19 8.69
CA VAL A 84 10.01 3.92 9.30
C VAL A 84 9.29 3.04 8.28
N VAL A 85 8.37 3.61 7.50
CA VAL A 85 7.67 2.88 6.42
C VAL A 85 8.68 2.40 5.37
N SER A 86 9.61 3.27 4.96
CA SER A 86 10.67 2.92 4.02
C SER A 86 11.50 1.74 4.51
N ASP A 87 12.02 1.81 5.74
CA ASP A 87 12.86 0.77 6.33
C ASP A 87 12.13 -0.57 6.39
N GLU A 88 10.84 -0.58 6.77
CA GLU A 88 10.02 -1.79 6.82
C GLU A 88 9.86 -2.43 5.42
N LEU A 89 9.56 -1.63 4.40
CA LEU A 89 9.46 -2.09 3.01
C LEU A 89 10.79 -2.63 2.46
N PHE A 90 11.93 -2.12 2.93
CA PHE A 90 13.24 -2.64 2.56
C PHE A 90 13.51 -4.03 3.12
N GLN A 91 12.91 -4.38 4.26
CA GLN A 91 13.04 -5.71 4.88
C GLN A 91 12.13 -6.77 4.24
N TYR A 92 11.05 -6.36 3.57
CA TYR A 92 10.10 -7.32 2.99
C TYR A 92 10.73 -8.19 1.91
N LYS A 93 10.30 -9.46 1.89
CA LYS A 93 10.67 -10.41 0.84
C LYS A 93 10.06 -9.95 -0.48
N LYS A 94 10.92 -9.71 -1.47
CA LYS A 94 10.52 -9.29 -2.82
C LYS A 94 10.62 -10.45 -3.78
N ALA A 95 9.54 -10.74 -4.50
CA ALA A 95 9.56 -11.63 -5.66
C ALA A 95 10.31 -11.01 -6.84
N SER A 96 10.35 -9.67 -6.92
CA SER A 96 11.16 -8.90 -7.86
C SER A 96 12.22 -8.08 -7.10
N PRO A 97 13.48 -8.58 -7.00
CA PRO A 97 14.54 -7.90 -6.25
C PRO A 97 14.91 -6.52 -6.79
N GLN A 98 14.61 -6.27 -8.07
CA GLN A 98 14.90 -5.03 -8.79
C GLN A 98 13.80 -3.96 -8.65
N ALA A 99 12.69 -4.28 -7.98
CA ALA A 99 11.60 -3.32 -7.79
C ALA A 99 12.09 -2.10 -6.98
N LYS A 100 11.89 -0.91 -7.54
CA LYS A 100 12.18 0.35 -6.88
C LYS A 100 11.08 0.66 -5.87
N VAL A 101 11.46 1.06 -4.66
CA VAL A 101 10.54 1.53 -3.62
C VAL A 101 10.65 3.04 -3.51
N ILE A 102 9.53 3.73 -3.63
CA ILE A 102 9.40 5.18 -3.51
C ILE A 102 8.40 5.45 -2.40
N VAL A 103 8.85 6.13 -1.34
CA VAL A 103 7.96 6.59 -0.27
C VAL A 103 7.89 8.11 -0.35
N LYS A 104 6.67 8.65 -0.35
CA LYS A 104 6.40 10.08 -0.41
C LYS A 104 5.55 10.50 0.77
N ARG A 105 5.63 11.77 1.14
CA ARG A 105 4.67 12.37 2.06
C ARG A 105 3.43 12.82 1.29
N TYR A 106 2.26 12.48 1.80
CA TYR A 106 0.99 13.05 1.39
C TYR A 106 0.60 14.13 2.41
N VAL A 107 0.35 15.33 1.90
CA VAL A 107 -0.09 16.47 2.70
C VAL A 107 -1.53 16.74 2.32
N SER A 108 -2.47 16.53 3.24
CA SER A 108 -3.86 16.87 2.96
C SER A 108 -3.98 18.40 2.99
N PHE A 109 -4.39 19.01 1.88
CA PHE A 109 -4.80 20.42 1.90
C PHE A 109 -6.21 20.51 2.46
N ILE A 110 -6.38 20.17 3.74
CA ILE A 110 -7.60 20.57 4.44
C ILE A 110 -7.44 22.05 4.72
N VAL A 111 -8.12 22.87 3.92
CA VAL A 111 -8.50 24.21 4.34
C VAL A 111 -9.35 23.98 5.58
N ASP A 112 -8.85 24.34 6.75
CA ASP A 112 -9.65 24.46 7.97
C ASP A 112 -10.74 25.50 7.68
N CYS A 113 -11.86 25.05 7.13
CA CYS A 113 -13.11 25.77 7.24
C CYS A 113 -13.52 25.62 8.71
N THR A 114 -12.91 26.43 9.57
CA THR A 114 -13.48 26.72 10.88
C THR A 114 -14.88 27.26 10.61
N TYR A 115 -15.88 26.43 10.91
CA TYR A 115 -17.25 26.91 11.05
C TYR A 115 -17.21 27.95 12.17
N LEU A 116 -17.15 29.22 11.78
CA LEU A 116 -17.52 30.32 12.64
C LEU A 116 -19.03 30.24 12.81
N ASP A 117 -19.46 29.41 13.76
CA ASP A 117 -20.81 29.51 14.30
C ASP A 117 -20.91 30.86 15.05
N HIS A 118 -21.68 31.77 14.45
CA HIS A 118 -22.13 33.03 15.02
C HIS A 118 -23.39 32.82 15.87
#